data_AF-A0A116KGZ4-F1
#
_entry.id   AF-A0A116KGZ4-F1
#
_cell.length_a   1.000
_cell.length_b   1.000
_cell.length_c   1.000
_cell.angle_alpha   90.00
_cell.angle_beta   90.00
_cell.angle_gamma   90.00
#
_symmetry.space_group_name_H-M   'P 1'
#
loop_
_entity.id
_entity.type
_entity.pdbx_description
1 polymer ?
#
loop_
_entity_poly.entity_id
_entity_poly.type
_entity_poly.pdbx_seq_one_letter_code
_entity_poly.pdbx_strand_id
1 'polypeptide(L)'
;MKDLVTKLLNQATKDFYSISGPMDEMRQQESYRLSNTIVMIVFPILVIGNTIALLIALRQPEKVGFLLPLTNILIIGFTQALASHLALKNGISQSYEDEIDVTKLNKSLVKSSRSTFFGAFLASTTAPAFYKEWSVFLEELTDPTLLLGRLIVAGAITFLHYHYCKKQL
;
A
#
# COMPACT_ATOMS: atom_id res chain seq x y z
N MET A 1 -0.05 26.22 -8.62
CA MET A 1 0.16 25.39 -7.41
C MET A 1 -1.14 24.80 -6.87
N LYS A 2 -2.18 25.61 -6.55
CA LYS A 2 -3.47 25.11 -6.03
C LYS A 2 -4.12 24.04 -6.94
N ASP A 3 -4.13 24.27 -8.25
CA ASP A 3 -4.71 23.35 -9.23
C ASP A 3 -4.02 21.97 -9.28
N LEU A 4 -2.68 21.95 -9.14
CA LEU A 4 -1.90 20.72 -9.14
C LEU A 4 -2.14 19.89 -7.87
N VAL A 5 -2.25 20.55 -6.71
CA VAL A 5 -2.58 19.89 -5.44
C VAL A 5 -3.99 19.30 -5.50
N THR A 6 -4.98 20.03 -6.00
CA THR A 6 -6.34 19.52 -6.16
C THR A 6 -6.38 18.31 -7.10
N LYS A 7 -5.63 18.35 -8.20
CA LYS A 7 -5.53 17.22 -9.12
C LYS A 7 -4.93 15.97 -8.47
N LEU A 8 -3.87 16.13 -7.68
CA LEU A 8 -3.25 15.03 -6.93
C LEU A 8 -4.16 14.48 -5.83
N LEU A 9 -4.83 15.35 -5.08
CA LEU A 9 -5.79 14.95 -4.05
C LEU A 9 -6.95 14.17 -4.65
N ASN A 10 -7.54 14.66 -5.74
CA ASN A 10 -8.62 13.96 -6.44
C ASN A 10 -8.19 12.58 -6.92
N GLN A 11 -6.95 12.46 -7.44
CA GLN A 11 -6.42 11.17 -7.85
C GLN A 11 -6.25 10.22 -6.65
N ALA A 12 -5.66 10.69 -5.55
CA ALA A 12 -5.48 9.91 -4.34
C ALA A 12 -6.83 9.45 -3.74
N THR A 13 -7.85 10.32 -3.73
CA THR A 13 -9.20 9.99 -3.27
C THR A 13 -9.87 8.94 -4.15
N LYS A 14 -9.70 9.01 -5.49
CA LYS A 14 -10.21 7.97 -6.40
C LYS A 14 -9.54 6.62 -6.13
N ASP A 15 -8.22 6.62 -5.96
CA ASP A 15 -7.46 5.40 -5.70
C ASP A 15 -7.82 4.81 -4.31
N PHE A 16 -8.05 5.65 -3.30
CA PHE A 16 -8.42 5.24 -1.94
C PHE A 16 -9.81 4.59 -1.87
N TYR A 17 -10.80 5.18 -2.56
CA TYR A 17 -12.18 4.68 -2.59
C TYR A 17 -12.49 3.75 -3.79
N SER A 18 -11.50 3.44 -4.62
CA SER A 18 -11.68 2.65 -5.86
C SER A 18 -12.76 3.24 -6.80
N ILE A 19 -12.83 4.56 -6.91
CA ILE A 19 -13.77 5.25 -7.81
C ILE A 19 -13.19 5.25 -9.22
N SER A 20 -13.89 4.64 -10.18
CA SER A 20 -13.53 4.77 -11.60
C SER A 20 -14.30 5.93 -12.26
N GLY A 21 -13.69 6.55 -13.29
CA GLY A 21 -14.29 7.68 -14.01
C GLY A 21 -14.00 9.08 -13.42
N PRO A 22 -14.68 10.13 -13.91
CA PRO A 22 -14.47 11.50 -13.43
C PRO A 22 -14.99 11.70 -12.00
N MET A 23 -14.33 12.61 -11.26
CA MET A 23 -14.80 13.03 -9.93
C MET A 23 -15.79 14.18 -10.17
N ASP A 24 -17.07 13.92 -9.95
CA ASP A 24 -18.11 14.95 -9.94
C ASP A 24 -18.26 15.54 -8.51
N GLU A 25 -18.98 16.66 -8.39
CA GLU A 25 -19.19 17.34 -7.11
C GLU A 25 -19.90 16.43 -6.09
N MET A 26 -20.83 15.58 -6.55
CA MET A 26 -21.55 14.64 -5.70
C MET A 26 -20.63 13.57 -5.09
N ARG A 27 -19.81 12.88 -5.90
CA ARG A 27 -18.84 11.89 -5.40
C ARG A 27 -17.79 12.53 -4.53
N GLN A 28 -17.37 13.74 -4.84
CA GLN A 28 -16.44 14.48 -4.00
C GLN A 28 -17.05 14.73 -2.62
N GLN A 29 -18.30 15.21 -2.55
CA GLN A 29 -18.99 15.45 -1.29
C GLN A 29 -19.23 14.16 -0.49
N GLU A 30 -19.62 13.08 -1.16
CA GLU A 30 -19.77 11.78 -0.50
C GLU A 30 -18.44 11.21 0.01
N SER A 31 -17.36 11.36 -0.77
CA SER A 31 -16.03 10.95 -0.35
C SER A 31 -15.57 11.68 0.92
N TYR A 32 -15.90 12.97 1.07
CA TYR A 32 -15.63 13.72 2.30
C TYR A 32 -16.46 13.22 3.49
N ARG A 33 -17.74 12.87 3.28
CA ARG A 33 -18.60 12.30 4.35
C ARG A 33 -18.09 10.93 4.80
N LEU A 34 -17.68 10.09 3.86
CA LEU A 34 -17.07 8.80 4.13
C LEU A 34 -15.73 8.93 4.84
N SER A 35 -14.89 9.87 4.41
CA SER A 35 -13.61 10.16 5.04
C SER A 35 -13.79 10.52 6.50
N ASN A 36 -14.74 11.41 6.81
CA ASN A 36 -15.04 11.79 8.18
C ASN A 36 -15.49 10.59 9.04
N THR A 37 -16.30 9.69 8.47
CA THR A 37 -16.75 8.46 9.15
C THR A 37 -15.58 7.52 9.44
N ILE A 38 -14.71 7.29 8.45
CA ILE A 38 -13.56 6.41 8.57
C ILE A 38 -12.56 6.96 9.59
N VAL A 39 -12.28 8.27 9.56
CA VAL A 39 -11.42 8.93 10.54
C VAL A 39 -11.99 8.75 11.94
N MET A 40 -13.29 8.94 12.14
CA MET A 40 -13.92 8.76 13.45
C MET A 40 -13.77 7.34 14.03
N ILE A 41 -13.70 6.32 13.17
CA ILE A 41 -13.51 4.92 13.58
C ILE A 41 -12.02 4.60 13.79
N VAL A 42 -11.16 4.95 12.83
CA VAL A 42 -9.75 4.54 12.79
C VAL A 42 -8.87 5.37 13.71
N PHE A 43 -9.16 6.68 13.84
CA PHE A 43 -8.38 7.58 14.68
C PHE A 43 -8.30 7.13 16.15
N PRO A 44 -9.41 6.80 16.84
CA PRO A 44 -9.31 6.31 18.23
C PRO A 44 -8.56 4.97 18.33
N ILE A 45 -8.72 4.07 17.36
CA ILE A 45 -7.99 2.79 17.32
C ILE A 45 -6.49 3.04 17.24
N LEU A 46 -6.06 3.96 16.38
CA LEU A 46 -4.65 4.36 16.25
C LEU A 46 -4.13 4.99 17.54
N VAL A 47 -4.84 5.96 18.12
CA VAL A 47 -4.40 6.64 19.35
C VAL A 47 -4.27 5.65 20.51
N ILE A 48 -5.25 4.78 20.71
CA ILE A 48 -5.22 3.76 21.78
C ILE A 48 -4.11 2.74 21.51
N GLY A 49 -4.02 2.21 20.29
CA GLY A 49 -3.02 1.21 19.92
C GLY A 49 -1.58 1.72 20.08
N ASN A 50 -1.31 2.96 19.65
CA ASN A 50 0.01 3.58 19.81
C ASN A 50 0.30 3.92 21.28
N THR A 51 -0.69 4.33 22.07
CA THR A 51 -0.52 4.57 23.52
C THR A 51 -0.16 3.28 24.25
N ILE A 52 -0.83 2.17 23.95
CA ILE A 52 -0.51 0.86 24.52
C ILE A 52 0.91 0.44 24.14
N ALA A 53 1.28 0.60 22.86
CA ALA A 53 2.61 0.26 22.41
C ALA A 53 3.69 1.11 23.11
N LEU A 54 3.45 2.40 23.33
CA LEU A 54 4.34 3.27 24.09
C LEU A 54 4.54 2.77 25.53
N LEU A 55 3.47 2.34 26.20
CA LEU A 55 3.57 1.78 27.56
C LEU A 55 4.38 0.47 27.59
N ILE A 56 4.24 -0.38 26.58
CA ILE A 56 5.03 -1.62 26.46
C ILE A 56 6.50 -1.28 26.16
N ALA A 57 6.76 -0.25 25.36
CA ALA A 57 8.10 0.17 24.98
C ALA A 57 8.95 0.59 26.18
N LEU A 58 8.33 1.11 27.25
CA LEU A 58 9.02 1.44 28.50
C LEU A 58 9.71 0.23 29.16
N ARG A 59 9.23 -0.99 28.90
CA ARG A 59 9.81 -2.23 29.44
C ARG A 59 10.55 -3.07 28.40
N GLN A 60 10.06 -3.08 27.16
CA GLN A 60 10.59 -3.92 26.09
C GLN A 60 10.70 -3.12 24.77
N PRO A 61 11.59 -2.11 24.71
CA PRO A 61 11.65 -1.17 23.59
C PRO A 61 12.01 -1.87 22.27
N GLU A 62 12.91 -2.86 22.28
CA GLU A 62 13.32 -3.60 21.08
C GLU A 62 12.15 -4.36 20.44
N LYS A 63 11.32 -5.03 21.26
CA LYS A 63 10.15 -5.76 20.75
C LYS A 63 9.10 -4.82 20.17
N VAL A 64 8.87 -3.66 20.80
CA VAL A 64 7.90 -2.69 20.30
C VAL A 64 8.39 -2.00 19.04
N GLY A 65 9.68 -1.65 18.96
CA GLY A 65 10.28 -1.08 17.75
C GLY A 65 10.06 -1.96 16.51
N PHE A 66 9.99 -3.27 16.72
CA PHE A 66 9.70 -4.24 15.67
C PHE A 66 8.20 -4.47 15.42
N LEU A 67 7.39 -4.62 16.48
CA LEU A 67 5.98 -4.99 16.36
C LEU A 67 5.09 -3.80 15.92
N LEU A 68 5.44 -2.59 16.32
CA LEU A 68 4.65 -1.37 16.07
C LEU A 68 4.51 -1.06 14.57
N PRO A 69 5.58 -1.07 13.74
CA PRO A 69 5.44 -0.92 12.28
C PRO A 69 4.51 -1.99 11.67
N LEU A 70 4.61 -3.24 12.11
CA LEU A 70 3.77 -4.33 11.60
C LEU A 70 2.29 -4.11 11.93
N THR A 71 1.99 -3.76 13.19
CA THR A 71 0.62 -3.43 13.61
C THR A 71 0.05 -2.24 12.84
N ASN A 72 0.86 -1.21 12.57
CA ASN A 72 0.43 -0.05 11.78
C ASN A 72 0.12 -0.43 10.32
N ILE A 73 0.92 -1.30 9.69
CA ILE A 73 0.63 -1.80 8.33
C ILE A 73 -0.73 -2.52 8.29
N LEU A 74 -1.02 -3.35 9.30
CA LEU A 74 -2.32 -4.03 9.41
C LEU A 74 -3.49 -3.06 9.57
N ILE A 75 -3.32 -2.02 10.40
CA ILE A 75 -4.35 -0.99 10.60
C ILE A 75 -4.60 -0.19 9.32
N ILE A 76 -3.54 0.15 8.57
CA ILE A 76 -3.65 0.84 7.27
C ILE A 76 -4.39 -0.05 6.26
N GLY A 77 -4.01 -1.33 6.16
CA GLY A 77 -4.69 -2.29 5.27
C GLY A 77 -6.16 -2.47 5.62
N PHE A 78 -6.47 -2.59 6.91
CA PHE A 78 -7.85 -2.64 7.41
C PHE A 78 -8.64 -1.38 7.06
N THR A 79 -8.02 -0.20 7.22
CA THR A 79 -8.64 1.09 6.88
C THR A 79 -8.98 1.18 5.39
N GLN A 80 -8.08 0.74 4.53
CA GLN A 80 -8.31 0.69 3.07
C GLN A 80 -9.47 -0.24 2.73
N ALA A 81 -9.49 -1.45 3.29
CA ALA A 81 -10.57 -2.42 3.06
C ALA A 81 -11.93 -1.88 3.52
N LEU A 82 -11.97 -1.24 4.70
CA LEU A 82 -13.16 -0.59 5.23
C LEU A 82 -13.62 0.56 4.32
N ALA A 83 -12.69 1.39 3.84
CA ALA A 83 -12.97 2.49 2.94
C ALA A 83 -13.59 2.01 1.62
N SER A 84 -13.00 1.00 0.99
CA SER A 84 -13.53 0.38 -0.23
C SER A 84 -14.91 -0.24 -0.01
N HIS A 85 -15.12 -0.92 1.12
CA HIS A 85 -16.43 -1.51 1.44
C HIS A 85 -17.52 -0.46 1.63
N LEU A 86 -17.22 0.64 2.32
CA LEU A 86 -18.17 1.75 2.52
C LEU A 86 -18.45 2.52 1.23
N ALA A 87 -17.42 2.71 0.39
CA ALA A 87 -17.57 3.32 -0.93
C ALA A 87 -18.48 2.50 -1.86
N LEU A 88 -18.34 1.16 -1.81
CA LEU A 88 -19.20 0.25 -2.56
C LEU A 88 -20.64 0.31 -2.06
N LYS A 89 -20.83 0.23 -0.74
CA LYS A 89 -22.16 0.31 -0.12
C LYS A 89 -22.90 1.61 -0.47
N ASN A 90 -22.18 2.72 -0.56
CA ASN A 90 -22.75 4.02 -0.89
C ASN A 90 -22.85 4.28 -2.41
N GLY A 91 -22.40 3.35 -3.25
CA GLY A 91 -22.54 3.45 -4.71
C GLY A 91 -21.60 4.46 -5.38
N ILE A 92 -20.58 4.95 -4.70
CA ILE A 92 -19.59 5.88 -5.29
C ILE A 92 -18.49 5.16 -6.06
N SER A 93 -18.18 3.92 -5.70
CA SER A 93 -17.22 3.07 -6.41
C SER A 93 -17.94 2.31 -7.53
N GLN A 94 -18.57 3.03 -8.46
CA GLN A 94 -19.06 2.37 -9.68
C GLN A 94 -17.88 2.19 -10.63
N SER A 95 -17.57 0.93 -10.94
CA SER A 95 -16.67 0.61 -12.03
C SER A 95 -17.43 0.84 -13.33
N TYR A 96 -17.22 1.98 -13.99
CA TYR A 96 -17.50 2.05 -15.42
C TYR A 96 -16.75 0.88 -16.07
N GLU A 97 -17.46 0.03 -16.81
CA GLU A 97 -16.83 -0.83 -17.81
C GLU A 97 -16.28 0.12 -18.89
N ASP A 98 -15.12 0.71 -18.61
CA ASP A 98 -14.27 1.22 -19.69
C ASP A 98 -14.05 0.02 -20.61
N GLU A 99 -14.39 0.14 -21.90
CA GLU A 99 -14.01 -0.84 -22.92
C GLU A 99 -12.55 -1.25 -22.67
N ILE A 100 -12.30 -2.56 -22.63
CA ILE A 100 -10.99 -3.14 -22.32
C ILE A 100 -9.99 -2.71 -23.40
N ASP A 101 -9.39 -1.55 -23.23
CA ASP A 101 -8.34 -1.06 -24.10
C ASP A 101 -7.06 -1.81 -23.77
N VAL A 102 -6.63 -2.68 -24.68
CA VAL A 102 -5.39 -3.45 -24.62
C VAL A 102 -4.17 -2.58 -24.31
N THR A 103 -4.15 -1.31 -24.71
CA THR A 103 -3.05 -0.40 -24.39
C THR A 103 -3.06 0.04 -22.91
N LYS A 104 -4.24 0.36 -22.35
CA LYS A 104 -4.40 0.63 -20.91
C LYS A 104 -4.06 -0.61 -20.08
N LEU A 105 -4.46 -1.78 -20.54
CA LEU A 105 -4.25 -3.04 -19.84
C LEU A 105 -2.77 -3.44 -19.82
N ASN A 106 -2.05 -3.29 -20.93
CA ASN A 106 -0.61 -3.50 -20.98
C ASN A 106 0.16 -2.49 -20.09
N LYS A 107 -0.28 -1.23 -20.07
CA LYS A 107 0.29 -0.21 -19.16
C LYS A 107 0.05 -0.56 -17.68
N SER A 108 -1.13 -1.08 -17.35
CA SER A 108 -1.45 -1.58 -16.02
C SER A 108 -0.59 -2.78 -15.64
N LEU A 109 -0.40 -3.74 -16.55
CA LEU A 109 0.45 -4.91 -16.37
C LEU A 109 1.90 -4.50 -16.07
N VAL A 110 2.48 -3.59 -16.87
CA VAL A 110 3.84 -3.07 -16.63
C VAL A 110 3.94 -2.34 -15.29
N LYS A 111 2.91 -1.56 -14.91
CA LYS A 111 2.85 -0.88 -13.60
C LYS A 111 2.83 -1.90 -12.45
N SER A 112 2.01 -2.95 -12.57
CA SER A 112 1.94 -4.05 -11.59
C SER A 112 3.27 -4.80 -11.48
N SER A 113 3.91 -5.13 -12.61
CA SER A 113 5.22 -5.77 -12.59
C SER A 113 6.29 -4.92 -11.91
N ARG A 114 6.28 -3.59 -12.10
CA ARG A 114 7.18 -2.70 -11.35
C ARG A 114 6.90 -2.75 -9.85
N SER A 115 5.64 -2.74 -9.42
CA SER A 115 5.33 -2.85 -7.99
C SER A 115 5.74 -4.20 -7.41
N THR A 116 5.57 -5.28 -8.16
CA THR A 116 6.01 -6.63 -7.76
C THR A 116 7.53 -6.71 -7.64
N PHE A 117 8.28 -6.08 -8.56
CA PHE A 117 9.73 -5.98 -8.47
C PHE A 117 10.17 -5.24 -7.21
N PHE A 118 9.65 -4.04 -6.98
CA PHE A 118 9.99 -3.25 -5.80
C PHE A 118 9.56 -3.96 -4.51
N GLY A 119 8.38 -4.56 -4.48
CA GLY A 119 7.89 -5.33 -3.35
C GLY A 119 8.77 -6.53 -3.02
N ALA A 120 9.14 -7.34 -4.02
CA ALA A 120 10.02 -8.50 -3.84
C ALA A 120 11.45 -8.07 -3.43
N PHE A 121 11.97 -7.01 -4.03
CA PHE A 121 13.29 -6.48 -3.69
C PHE A 121 13.33 -5.91 -2.27
N LEU A 122 12.35 -5.09 -1.89
CA LEU A 122 12.25 -4.55 -0.54
C LEU A 122 12.05 -5.68 0.47
N ALA A 123 11.11 -6.59 0.22
CA ALA A 123 10.84 -7.70 1.13
C ALA A 123 12.08 -8.58 1.35
N SER A 124 12.80 -8.96 0.28
CA SER A 124 14.04 -9.75 0.42
C SER A 124 15.17 -8.99 1.10
N THR A 125 15.21 -7.66 0.95
CA THR A 125 16.22 -6.80 1.57
C THR A 125 15.92 -6.55 3.04
N THR A 126 14.65 -6.37 3.41
CA THR A 126 14.24 -6.08 4.79
C THR A 126 13.92 -7.32 5.61
N ALA A 127 13.63 -8.47 4.99
CA ALA A 127 13.32 -9.72 5.69
C ALA A 127 14.34 -10.13 6.77
N PRO A 128 15.67 -9.99 6.57
CA PRO A 128 16.64 -10.30 7.62
C PRO A 128 16.49 -9.44 8.87
N ALA A 129 15.96 -8.21 8.77
CA ALA A 129 15.66 -7.37 9.93
C ALA A 129 14.62 -8.01 10.88
N PHE A 130 13.91 -9.04 10.43
CA PHE A 130 12.86 -9.72 11.20
C PHE A 130 13.36 -10.93 12.02
N TYR A 131 14.53 -11.49 11.69
CA TYR A 131 15.03 -12.71 12.34
C TYR A 131 16.54 -12.76 12.56
N LYS A 132 17.30 -11.74 12.10
CA LYS A 132 18.73 -11.58 12.39
C LYS A 132 18.99 -10.41 13.32
N GLU A 133 20.17 -10.42 13.93
CA GLU A 133 20.68 -9.27 14.69
C GLU A 133 20.82 -8.03 13.80
N TRP A 134 20.58 -6.87 14.41
CA TRP A 134 20.56 -5.59 13.71
C TRP A 134 21.90 -5.24 13.03
N SER A 135 23.02 -5.59 13.65
CA SER A 135 24.36 -5.41 13.10
C SER A 135 24.56 -6.18 11.78
N VAL A 136 24.17 -7.45 11.77
CA VAL A 136 24.27 -8.33 10.59
C VAL A 136 23.35 -7.85 9.47
N PHE A 137 22.15 -7.38 9.81
CA PHE A 137 21.24 -6.78 8.82
C PHE A 137 21.84 -5.53 8.16
N LEU A 138 22.45 -4.63 8.95
CA LEU A 138 23.06 -3.42 8.41
C LEU A 138 24.27 -3.73 7.52
N GLU A 139 25.06 -4.75 7.87
CA GLU A 139 26.19 -5.21 7.05
C GLU A 139 25.70 -5.76 5.69
N GLU A 140 24.64 -6.57 5.71
CA GLU A 140 24.00 -7.10 4.49
C GLU A 140 23.39 -6.02 3.59
N LEU A 141 22.97 -4.88 4.15
CA LEU A 141 22.49 -3.73 3.37
C LEU A 141 23.61 -3.01 2.62
N THR A 142 24.86 -3.15 3.08
CA THR A 142 26.04 -2.53 2.46
C THR A 142 26.82 -3.49 1.58
N ASP A 143 26.54 -4.80 1.64
CA ASP A 143 27.20 -5.80 0.81
C ASP A 143 26.68 -5.74 -0.65
N PRO A 144 27.52 -5.32 -1.62
CA PRO A 144 27.11 -5.18 -3.00
C PRO A 144 26.77 -6.52 -3.66
N THR A 145 27.39 -7.62 -3.24
CA THR A 145 27.17 -8.94 -3.84
C THR A 145 25.81 -9.50 -3.47
N LEU A 146 25.41 -9.33 -2.21
CA LEU A 146 24.11 -9.75 -1.71
C LEU A 146 22.98 -8.91 -2.31
N LEU A 147 23.17 -7.60 -2.43
CA LEU A 147 22.20 -6.71 -3.09
C LEU A 147 22.00 -7.07 -4.57
N LEU A 148 23.08 -7.38 -5.30
CA LEU A 148 22.98 -7.85 -6.69
C LEU A 148 22.22 -9.18 -6.79
N GLY A 149 22.49 -10.13 -5.88
CA GLY A 149 21.74 -11.38 -5.80
C GLY A 149 20.23 -11.14 -5.59
N ARG A 150 19.87 -10.25 -4.66
CA ARG A 150 18.48 -9.86 -4.38
C ARG A 150 17.81 -9.19 -5.57
N LEU A 151 18.53 -8.34 -6.32
CA LEU A 151 18.03 -7.72 -7.55
C LEU A 151 17.71 -8.75 -8.63
N ILE A 152 18.59 -9.75 -8.82
CA ILE A 152 18.38 -10.83 -9.80
C ILE A 152 17.15 -11.66 -9.43
N VAL A 153 17.01 -12.05 -8.16
CA VAL A 153 15.87 -12.81 -7.67
C VAL A 153 14.56 -12.02 -7.83
N ALA A 154 14.54 -10.75 -7.43
CA ALA A 154 13.37 -9.88 -7.63
C ALA A 154 13.02 -9.73 -9.12
N GLY A 155 14.03 -9.64 -9.99
CA GLY A 155 13.87 -9.64 -11.44
C GLY A 155 13.23 -10.93 -11.96
N ALA A 156 13.69 -12.09 -11.50
CA ALA A 156 13.14 -13.39 -11.89
C ALA A 156 11.68 -13.58 -11.44
N ILE A 157 11.35 -13.20 -10.19
CA ILE A 157 9.97 -13.24 -9.67
C ILE A 157 9.06 -12.35 -10.53
N THR A 158 9.54 -11.14 -10.84
CA THR A 158 8.79 -10.19 -11.66
C THR A 158 8.57 -10.69 -13.08
N PHE A 159 9.59 -11.32 -13.67
CA PHE A 159 9.51 -11.89 -15.01
C PHE A 159 8.48 -13.02 -15.08
N LEU A 160 8.49 -13.93 -14.10
CA LEU A 160 7.49 -14.99 -13.97
C LEU A 160 6.09 -14.42 -13.78
N HIS A 161 5.93 -13.45 -12.88
CA HIS A 161 4.66 -12.78 -12.63
C HIS A 161 4.12 -12.07 -13.88
N TYR A 162 4.97 -11.33 -14.60
CA TYR A 162 4.62 -10.65 -15.85
C TYR A 162 4.12 -11.65 -16.91
N HIS A 163 4.86 -12.75 -17.13
CA HIS A 163 4.46 -13.76 -18.11
C HIS A 163 3.20 -14.52 -17.70
N TYR A 164 3.02 -14.78 -16.42
CA TYR A 164 1.80 -15.41 -15.90
C TYR A 164 0.58 -14.51 -16.12
N CYS A 165 0.65 -13.24 -15.70
CA CYS A 165 -0.43 -12.28 -15.88
C CYS A 165 -0.69 -11.99 -17.37
N LYS A 166 0.34 -11.91 -18.22
CA LYS A 166 0.18 -11.73 -19.68
C LYS A 166 -0.56 -12.89 -20.35
N LYS A 167 -0.48 -14.12 -19.81
CA LYS A 167 -1.21 -15.29 -20.36
C LYS A 167 -2.70 -15.29 -20.01
N GLN A 168 -3.11 -14.56 -18.97
CA GLN A 168 -4.49 -14.52 -18.48
C GLN A 168 -5.33 -13.40 -19.12
N LEU A 169 -4.76 -12.72 -20.11
CA LEU A 169 -5.11 -11.40 -20.58
C LEU A 169 -5.32 -11.47 -22.09
#